data_AF-A0AAU1INP8-F1
#
_entry.id   AF-A0AAU1INP8-F1
#
_cell.length_a   1.000
_cell.length_b   1.000
_cell.length_c   1.000
_cell.angle_alpha   90.00
_cell.angle_beta   90.00
_cell.angle_gamma   90.00
#
_symmetry.space_group_name_H-M   'P 1'
#
loop_
_entity.id
_entity.type
_entity.pdbx_description
1 polymer ?
#
loop_
_entity_poly.entity_id
_entity_poly.type
_entity_poly.pdbx_seq_one_letter_code
_entity_poly.pdbx_strand_id
1 'polypeptide(L)'
;MTKRTKVEGETRVESEDWPALFTMVPEWVTFAAISDRAHRIYTVLASHLRRDTGSRTTSVITQADLAAVVGLESNPERVRRYISELEELEAVRVIEEWDAVRKIPITRYVVRFNPPPGFTGHVRVQDWQEERRTARTARIIERQEKEVRRKAKAAGHPVTRKNEGHEPRNSEGHEPRKNEGPSTDVPTPDETSSDDTAPSARSARGVRSTSSSGSGARGRSGSAASGKEGSSSEEAGKAGVPGQRGADGPDVSREALAAVRAVEALLPPVLVAKLPYGQFPNRNRPAVLAALESRTVDQLRERVARRWIAYAYEPALHDGELRNPIGAALELIIPNRFCPDLSCDDGTLIDTREECRACTERKARLTADHLAGRAPARPKGETDTAVCAGPCERPFLGDAPEDLVCRDCRVELDRALQLHLGAPADQTDDVPALDAAADVSADTEDAPAGQRYGPPSAEYVSWRQQNRAPRSTPAPF
;
A
#
# COMPACT_ATOMS: atom_id res chain seq x y z
N MET A 1 36.61 -36.82 2.24
CA MET A 1 36.46 -35.43 2.73
C MET A 1 35.51 -34.67 1.81
N THR A 2 34.23 -34.62 2.15
CA THR A 2 33.20 -33.89 1.40
C THR A 2 33.28 -32.40 1.78
N LYS A 3 33.62 -31.54 0.82
CA LYS A 3 33.63 -30.09 1.02
C LYS A 3 32.18 -29.63 1.27
N ARG A 4 31.87 -29.18 2.49
CA ARG A 4 30.61 -28.48 2.79
C ARG A 4 30.56 -27.23 1.92
N THR A 5 29.62 -27.19 0.99
CA THR A 5 29.24 -25.95 0.30
C THR A 5 28.64 -25.01 1.33
N LYS A 6 29.27 -23.85 1.54
CA LYS A 6 28.76 -22.77 2.37
C LYS A 6 27.47 -22.26 1.72
N VAL A 7 26.32 -22.64 2.27
CA VAL A 7 25.03 -22.08 1.87
C VAL A 7 24.97 -20.67 2.42
N GLU A 8 24.80 -19.67 1.57
CA GLU A 8 24.53 -18.29 2.00
C GLU A 8 23.18 -18.28 2.71
N GLY A 9 23.17 -17.85 3.98
CA GLY A 9 21.94 -17.75 4.76
C GLY A 9 21.02 -16.66 4.20
N GLU A 10 19.72 -16.95 4.19
CA GLU A 10 18.68 -15.96 3.89
C GLU A 10 18.59 -14.98 5.07
N THR A 11 18.88 -13.70 4.84
CA THR A 11 18.68 -12.65 5.84
C THR A 11 17.26 -12.11 5.72
N ARG A 12 16.46 -12.27 6.78
CA ARG A 12 15.13 -11.65 6.91
C ARG A 12 15.25 -10.41 7.80
N VAL A 13 14.47 -9.38 7.47
CA VAL A 13 14.38 -8.13 8.23
C VAL A 13 12.95 -7.99 8.72
N GLU A 14 12.78 -7.93 10.04
CA GLU A 14 11.49 -7.73 10.71
C GLU A 14 11.58 -6.46 11.56
N SER A 15 10.48 -5.71 11.69
CA SER A 15 10.40 -4.52 12.53
C SER A 15 9.90 -4.88 13.93
N GLU A 16 10.60 -4.45 14.97
CA GLU A 16 10.22 -4.71 16.37
C GLU A 16 9.11 -3.77 16.87
N ASP A 17 9.15 -2.48 16.50
CA ASP A 17 8.21 -1.46 16.98
C ASP A 17 7.48 -0.72 15.84
N TRP A 18 6.15 -0.62 15.93
CA TRP A 18 5.28 0.08 14.98
C TRP A 18 4.23 0.94 15.72
N PRO A 19 3.96 2.20 15.31
CA PRO A 19 4.51 2.91 14.15
C PRO A 19 5.82 3.65 14.44
N ALA A 20 6.82 3.46 13.58
CA ALA A 20 8.05 4.24 13.65
C ALA A 20 7.83 5.67 13.14
N LEU A 21 8.45 6.66 13.78
CA LEU A 21 8.64 7.97 13.16
C LEU A 21 9.63 7.80 12.01
N PHE A 22 9.13 7.78 10.77
CA PHE A 22 9.98 7.56 9.59
C PHE A 22 9.98 8.78 8.67
N THR A 23 11.11 8.98 8.00
CA THR A 23 11.25 9.93 6.89
C THR A 23 11.30 9.15 5.59
N MET A 24 10.47 9.53 4.61
CA MET A 24 10.56 8.89 3.30
C MET A 24 11.74 9.48 2.52
N VAL A 25 12.69 8.61 2.18
CA VAL A 25 13.76 8.90 1.23
C VAL A 25 13.44 8.19 -0.09
N PRO A 26 13.44 8.89 -1.24
CA PRO A 26 13.24 8.25 -2.54
C PRO A 26 14.32 7.21 -2.84
N GLU A 27 13.93 6.07 -3.41
CA GLU A 27 14.86 4.99 -3.76
C GLU A 27 16.01 5.45 -4.67
N TRP A 28 15.74 6.38 -5.59
CA TRP A 28 16.77 6.89 -6.52
C TRP A 28 17.90 7.66 -5.82
N VAL A 29 17.63 8.29 -4.67
CA VAL A 29 18.66 8.93 -3.84
C VAL A 29 19.42 7.88 -3.03
N THR A 30 18.72 6.87 -2.52
CA THR A 30 19.32 5.75 -1.77
C THR A 30 20.36 4.98 -2.58
N PHE A 31 20.13 4.83 -3.89
CA PHE A 31 21.03 4.12 -4.81
C PHE A 31 21.96 5.04 -5.61
N ALA A 32 21.94 6.36 -5.37
CA ALA A 32 22.84 7.29 -6.04
C ALA A 32 24.29 7.11 -5.53
N ALA A 33 25.26 7.39 -6.40
CA ALA A 33 26.68 7.31 -6.09
C ALA A 33 27.17 8.54 -5.28
N ILE A 34 26.51 8.83 -4.16
CA ILE A 34 26.86 9.93 -3.23
C ILE A 34 27.43 9.37 -1.93
N SER A 35 28.11 10.21 -1.15
CA SER A 35 28.63 9.78 0.15
C SER A 35 27.53 9.56 1.19
N ASP A 36 27.78 8.68 2.17
CA ASP A 36 26.87 8.43 3.30
C ASP A 36 26.50 9.71 4.07
N ARG A 37 27.43 10.67 4.15
CA ARG A 37 27.19 11.97 4.80
C ARG A 37 26.23 12.83 3.99
N ALA A 38 26.36 12.86 2.67
CA ALA A 38 25.39 13.53 1.79
C ALA A 38 24.00 12.88 1.91
N HIS A 39 23.92 11.55 1.95
CA HIS A 39 22.66 10.83 2.17
C HIS A 39 22.01 11.17 3.52
N ARG A 40 22.80 11.29 4.60
CA ARG A 40 22.30 11.73 5.92
C ARG A 40 21.76 13.16 5.87
N ILE A 41 22.49 14.10 5.24
CA ILE A 41 22.03 15.48 5.06
C ILE A 41 20.71 15.52 4.28
N TYR A 42 20.60 14.78 3.18
CA TYR A 42 19.36 14.67 2.41
C TYR A 42 18.20 14.18 3.29
N THR A 43 18.45 13.15 4.10
CA THR A 43 17.44 12.56 4.99
C THR A 43 16.91 13.59 6.00
N VAL A 44 17.81 14.36 6.62
CA VAL A 44 17.43 15.45 7.54
C VAL A 44 16.64 16.53 6.79
N LEU A 45 17.12 17.00 5.64
CA LEU A 45 16.40 18.00 4.86
C LEU A 45 14.99 17.51 4.48
N ALA A 46 14.84 16.24 4.13
CA ALA A 46 13.54 15.62 3.82
C ALA A 46 12.63 15.49 5.05
N SER A 47 13.17 15.24 6.24
CA SER A 47 12.38 15.14 7.49
C SER A 47 11.85 16.49 7.95
N HIS A 48 12.56 17.57 7.64
CA HIS A 48 12.19 18.95 7.97
C HIS A 48 11.09 19.55 7.07
N LEU A 49 10.71 18.85 6.00
CA LEU A 49 9.57 19.22 5.15
C LEU A 49 8.25 18.83 5.81
N ARG A 50 7.51 19.84 6.30
CA ARG A 50 6.15 19.66 6.82
C ARG A 50 5.22 19.19 5.71
N ARG A 51 4.63 18.00 5.88
CA ARG A 51 3.69 17.39 4.93
C ARG A 51 2.24 17.73 5.19
N ASP A 52 1.96 18.26 6.39
CA ASP A 52 0.63 18.36 6.97
C ASP A 52 -0.09 19.66 6.63
N THR A 53 0.63 20.76 6.40
CA THR A 53 0.04 22.09 6.52
C THR A 53 -0.32 22.78 5.20
N GLY A 54 -0.01 22.20 4.04
CA GLY A 54 -0.19 22.87 2.73
C GLY A 54 0.68 24.12 2.53
N SER A 55 1.19 24.68 3.63
CA SER A 55 2.20 25.72 3.68
C SER A 55 3.56 25.13 3.34
N ARG A 56 4.22 25.75 2.37
CA ARG A 56 5.62 25.45 2.01
C ARG A 56 6.62 26.01 3.03
N THR A 57 6.16 26.45 4.21
CA THR A 57 7.07 26.95 5.26
C THR A 57 7.86 25.80 5.86
N THR A 58 9.09 25.68 5.39
CA THR A 58 10.13 24.84 5.97
C THR A 58 10.45 25.28 7.38
N SER A 59 10.66 24.32 8.27
CA SER A 59 11.34 24.59 9.53
C SER A 59 12.75 25.14 9.26
N VAL A 60 13.20 26.09 10.08
CA VAL A 60 14.53 26.69 9.93
C VAL A 60 15.57 25.67 10.37
N ILE A 61 16.46 25.26 9.47
CA ILE A 61 17.61 24.41 9.75
C ILE A 61 18.89 25.17 9.39
N THR A 62 19.86 25.18 10.29
CA THR A 62 21.13 25.90 10.09
C THR A 62 22.22 24.96 9.56
N GLN A 63 23.29 25.55 8.99
CA GLN A 63 24.46 24.77 8.56
C GLN A 63 25.15 24.09 9.76
N ALA A 64 25.06 24.66 10.97
CA ALA A 64 25.58 24.05 12.19
C ALA A 64 24.79 22.79 12.58
N ASP A 65 23.46 22.81 12.44
CA ASP A 65 22.61 21.63 12.67
C ASP A 65 22.95 20.50 11.69
N LEU A 66 23.12 20.85 10.40
CA LEU A 66 23.55 19.88 9.39
C LEU A 66 24.93 19.31 9.73
N ALA A 67 25.86 20.13 10.22
CA ALA A 67 27.19 19.70 10.63
C ALA A 67 27.14 18.73 11.81
N ALA A 68 26.28 18.98 12.80
CA ALA A 68 26.08 18.10 13.94
C ALA A 68 25.60 16.71 13.50
N VAL A 69 24.61 16.62 12.60
CA VAL A 69 24.07 15.32 12.15
C VAL A 69 25.11 14.45 11.42
N VAL A 70 26.08 15.06 10.73
CA VAL A 70 27.15 14.31 10.05
C VAL A 70 28.44 14.18 10.86
N GLY A 71 28.46 14.63 12.12
CA GLY A 71 29.63 14.56 13.01
C GLY A 71 30.77 15.50 12.59
N LEU A 72 30.44 16.70 12.11
CA LEU A 72 31.37 17.74 11.66
C LEU A 72 31.21 19.05 12.45
N GLU A 73 30.79 18.97 13.71
CA GLU A 73 30.56 20.13 14.59
C GLU A 73 31.78 21.07 14.68
N SER A 74 32.98 20.50 14.66
CA SER A 74 34.24 21.25 14.71
C SER A 74 34.55 22.02 13.42
N ASN A 75 33.89 21.70 12.30
CA ASN A 75 34.09 22.41 11.04
C ASN A 75 32.82 22.38 10.16
N PRO A 76 31.85 23.28 10.44
CA PRO A 76 30.59 23.36 9.69
C PRO A 76 30.76 23.65 8.20
N GLU A 77 31.86 24.29 7.78
CA GLU A 77 32.13 24.59 6.37
C GLU A 77 32.31 23.33 5.52
N ARG A 78 32.75 22.22 6.13
CA ARG A 78 32.87 20.94 5.43
C ARG A 78 31.53 20.36 4.98
N VAL A 79 30.41 20.83 5.55
CA VAL A 79 29.06 20.44 5.11
C VAL A 79 28.82 20.85 3.66
N ARG A 80 29.38 21.98 3.21
CA ARG A 80 29.18 22.48 1.83
C ARG A 80 29.62 21.46 0.79
N ARG A 81 30.70 20.71 1.02
CA ARG A 81 31.14 19.64 0.12
C ARG A 81 30.05 18.59 -0.12
N TYR A 82 29.35 18.18 0.94
CA TYR A 82 28.29 17.17 0.86
C TYR A 82 26.99 17.73 0.28
N ILE A 83 26.72 19.02 0.50
CA ILE A 83 25.63 19.72 -0.18
C ILE A 83 25.91 19.79 -1.68
N SER A 84 27.15 20.10 -2.09
CA SER A 84 27.53 20.11 -3.51
C SER A 84 27.37 18.75 -4.19
N GLU A 85 27.62 17.63 -3.50
CA GLU A 85 27.31 16.28 -4.02
C GLU A 85 25.80 16.10 -4.28
N LEU A 86 24.94 16.66 -3.43
CA LEU A 86 23.48 16.63 -3.63
C LEU A 86 23.00 17.59 -4.73
N GLU A 87 23.69 18.71 -4.93
CA GLU A 87 23.42 19.65 -6.03
C GLU A 87 23.84 19.08 -7.39
N GLU A 88 25.00 18.41 -7.47
CA GLU A 88 25.47 17.71 -8.67
C GLU A 88 24.50 16.60 -9.08
N LEU A 89 23.88 15.94 -8.10
CA LEU A 89 22.82 14.95 -8.31
C LEU A 89 21.44 15.58 -8.65
N GLU A 90 21.31 16.91 -8.57
CA GLU A 90 20.04 17.66 -8.59
C GLU A 90 18.99 17.21 -7.56
N ALA A 91 19.43 16.54 -6.49
CA ALA A 91 18.57 16.10 -5.39
C ALA A 91 18.19 17.27 -4.47
N VAL A 92 19.08 18.25 -4.35
CA VAL A 92 18.86 19.51 -3.63
C VAL A 92 19.27 20.66 -4.53
N ARG A 93 18.51 21.76 -4.51
CA ARG A 93 18.92 23.03 -5.11
C ARG A 93 19.08 24.07 -4.00
N VAL A 94 20.25 24.70 -3.93
CA VAL A 94 20.52 25.77 -2.97
C VAL A 94 20.15 27.11 -3.61
N ILE A 95 19.33 27.89 -2.91
CA ILE A 95 18.96 29.25 -3.32
C ILE A 95 19.40 30.19 -2.21
N GLU A 96 20.30 31.11 -2.52
CA GLU A 96 20.67 32.19 -1.60
C GLU A 96 19.71 33.36 -1.80
N GLU A 97 19.01 33.74 -0.74
CA GLU A 97 18.05 34.84 -0.73
C GLU A 97 18.51 35.88 0.28
N TRP A 98 18.22 37.15 0.01
CA TRP A 98 18.48 38.22 0.97
C TRP A 98 17.21 38.49 1.77
N ASP A 99 17.26 38.30 3.09
CA ASP A 99 16.15 38.70 3.96
C ASP A 99 16.18 40.22 4.14
N ALA A 100 15.24 40.91 3.49
CA ALA A 100 15.14 42.36 3.56
C ALA A 100 14.88 42.89 4.99
N VAL A 101 14.19 42.10 5.82
CA VAL A 101 13.82 42.48 7.19
C VAL A 101 15.03 42.31 8.10
N ARG A 102 15.69 41.16 8.06
CA ARG A 102 16.84 40.84 8.92
C ARG A 102 18.16 41.37 8.38
N LYS A 103 18.22 41.78 7.12
CA LYS A 103 19.42 42.22 6.40
C LYS A 103 20.57 41.19 6.49
N ILE A 104 20.21 39.91 6.38
CA ILE A 104 21.15 38.78 6.36
C ILE A 104 20.86 37.89 5.16
N PRO A 105 21.88 37.22 4.59
CA PRO A 105 21.65 36.18 3.60
C PRO A 105 21.00 34.97 4.28
N ILE A 106 19.98 34.41 3.64
CA ILE A 106 19.31 33.17 4.03
C ILE A 106 19.53 32.15 2.91
N THR A 107 19.94 30.94 3.29
CA THR A 107 20.06 29.83 2.37
C THR A 107 18.78 28.99 2.42
N ARG A 108 18.10 28.86 1.28
CA ARG A 108 16.91 28.03 1.10
C ARG A 108 17.27 26.75 0.34
N TYR A 109 17.03 25.60 0.96
CA TYR A 109 17.22 24.29 0.35
C TYR A 109 15.92 23.79 -0.28
N VAL A 110 15.92 23.55 -1.59
CA VAL A 110 14.79 22.95 -2.31
C VAL A 110 15.10 21.48 -2.56
N VAL A 111 14.47 20.59 -1.80
CA VAL A 111 14.65 19.13 -1.92
C VAL A 111 13.74 18.55 -2.99
N ARG A 112 14.26 17.68 -3.84
CA ARG A 112 13.54 17.04 -4.93
C ARG A 112 13.26 15.56 -4.62
N PHE A 113 11.99 15.14 -4.70
CA PHE A 113 11.61 13.73 -4.48
C PHE A 113 11.63 12.87 -5.75
N ASN A 114 11.45 13.47 -6.92
CA ASN A 114 11.49 12.76 -8.21
C ASN A 114 12.89 12.86 -8.83
N PRO A 115 13.39 11.84 -9.55
CA PRO A 115 14.68 11.93 -10.22
C PRO A 115 14.68 13.06 -11.27
N PRO A 116 15.83 13.73 -11.50
CA PRO A 116 15.93 14.73 -12.56
C PRO A 116 15.80 14.10 -13.96
N PRO A 117 15.39 14.88 -14.98
CA PRO A 117 15.35 14.41 -16.36
C PRO A 117 16.74 13.93 -16.81
N GLY A 118 16.82 12.72 -17.36
CA GLY A 118 18.10 12.14 -17.81
C GLY A 118 18.92 11.45 -16.72
N PHE A 119 18.40 11.29 -15.49
CA PHE A 119 19.06 10.48 -14.47
C PHE A 119 19.30 9.05 -14.95
N THR A 120 20.55 8.60 -14.92
CA THR A 120 20.99 7.29 -15.42
C THR A 120 21.15 6.23 -14.33
N GLY A 121 21.00 6.59 -13.05
CA GLY A 121 21.08 5.65 -11.93
C GLY A 121 19.79 4.83 -11.74
N HIS A 122 19.81 3.95 -10.74
CA HIS A 122 18.64 3.13 -10.42
C HIS A 122 17.53 3.98 -9.81
N VAL A 123 16.36 3.98 -10.44
CA VAL A 123 15.18 4.66 -9.88
C VAL A 123 14.47 3.76 -8.87
N ARG A 124 14.56 2.43 -9.06
CA ARG A 124 13.92 1.43 -8.21
C ARG A 124 14.91 0.44 -7.64
N VAL A 125 14.59 -0.08 -6.45
CA VAL A 125 15.33 -1.18 -5.80
C VAL A 125 15.38 -2.43 -6.68
N GLN A 126 14.35 -2.67 -7.48
CA GLN A 126 14.28 -3.81 -8.40
C GLN A 126 15.37 -3.73 -9.48
N ASP A 127 15.57 -2.56 -10.09
CA ASP A 127 16.57 -2.35 -11.14
C ASP A 127 17.99 -2.63 -10.58
N TRP A 128 18.26 -2.14 -9.37
CA TRP A 128 19.51 -2.40 -8.66
C TRP A 128 19.69 -3.88 -8.31
N GLN A 129 18.64 -4.55 -7.84
CA GLN A 129 18.69 -5.98 -7.52
C GLN A 129 18.92 -6.83 -8.78
N GLU A 130 18.30 -6.47 -9.90
CA GLU A 130 18.48 -7.15 -11.18
C GLU A 130 19.91 -7.01 -11.68
N GLU A 131 20.49 -5.80 -11.66
CA GLU A 131 21.90 -5.60 -12.01
C GLU A 131 22.84 -6.41 -11.11
N ARG A 132 22.59 -6.46 -9.80
CA ARG A 132 23.40 -7.30 -8.90
C ARG A 132 23.24 -8.79 -9.16
N ARG A 133 22.05 -9.25 -9.54
CA ARG A 133 21.81 -10.64 -9.93
C ARG A 133 22.54 -10.97 -11.22
N THR A 134 22.49 -10.12 -12.24
CA THR A 134 23.19 -10.32 -13.51
C THR A 134 24.71 -10.27 -13.33
N ALA A 135 25.23 -9.34 -12.53
CA ALA A 135 26.64 -9.29 -12.18
C ALA A 135 27.10 -10.54 -11.42
N ARG A 136 26.26 -11.07 -10.52
CA ARG A 136 26.54 -12.30 -9.76
C ARG A 136 26.56 -13.51 -10.68
N THR A 137 25.58 -13.66 -11.59
CA THR A 137 25.55 -14.77 -12.54
C THR A 137 26.73 -14.71 -13.51
N ALA A 138 27.09 -13.51 -13.99
CA ALA A 138 28.27 -13.32 -14.84
C ALA A 138 29.57 -13.79 -14.14
N ARG A 139 29.77 -13.43 -12.87
CA ARG A 139 30.93 -13.91 -12.07
C ARG A 139 30.95 -15.42 -11.89
N ILE A 140 29.78 -16.06 -11.75
CA ILE A 140 29.67 -17.52 -11.65
C ILE A 140 30.08 -18.18 -12.98
N ILE A 141 29.58 -17.66 -14.11
CA ILE A 141 29.91 -18.16 -15.45
C ILE A 141 31.41 -18.01 -15.71
N GLU A 142 31.99 -16.83 -15.46
CA GLU A 142 33.43 -16.59 -15.64
C GLU A 142 34.28 -17.56 -14.80
N ARG A 143 33.84 -17.85 -13.57
CA ARG A 143 34.51 -18.84 -12.70
C ARG A 143 34.42 -20.25 -13.25
N GLN A 144 33.26 -20.66 -13.78
CA GLN A 144 33.06 -21.96 -14.40
C GLN A 144 33.91 -22.11 -15.67
N GLU A 145 33.97 -21.09 -16.53
CA GLU A 145 34.81 -21.08 -17.73
C GLU A 145 36.30 -21.18 -17.39
N LYS A 146 36.76 -20.41 -16.38
CA LYS A 146 38.13 -20.53 -15.85
C LYS A 146 38.43 -21.94 -15.34
N GLU A 147 37.47 -22.59 -14.68
CA GLU A 147 37.63 -23.96 -14.20
C GLU A 147 37.66 -24.99 -15.35
N VAL A 148 36.78 -24.87 -16.35
CA VAL A 148 36.77 -25.72 -17.55
C VAL A 148 38.09 -25.57 -18.31
N ARG A 149 38.58 -24.34 -18.50
CA ARG A 149 39.88 -24.07 -19.14
C ARG A 149 41.04 -24.67 -18.36
N ARG A 150 41.00 -24.63 -17.03
CA ARG A 150 42.02 -25.27 -16.18
C ARG A 150 41.98 -26.79 -16.30
N LYS A 151 40.79 -27.40 -16.32
CA LYS A 151 40.62 -28.86 -16.52
C LYS A 151 41.08 -29.31 -17.90
N ALA A 152 40.77 -28.57 -18.96
CA ALA A 152 41.22 -28.86 -20.32
C ALA A 152 42.75 -28.82 -20.43
N LYS A 153 43.40 -27.81 -19.81
CA LYS A 153 44.88 -27.75 -19.74
C LYS A 153 45.48 -28.92 -18.97
N ALA A 154 44.86 -29.37 -17.88
CA ALA A 154 45.33 -30.52 -17.10
C ALA A 154 45.18 -31.85 -17.86
N ALA A 155 44.12 -32.01 -18.66
CA ALA A 155 43.90 -33.21 -19.47
C ALA A 155 44.79 -33.28 -20.74
N GLY A 156 45.24 -32.13 -21.25
CA GLY A 156 46.04 -32.01 -22.48
C GLY A 156 47.56 -32.00 -22.30
N HIS A 157 48.10 -32.31 -21.11
CA HIS A 157 49.53 -32.60 -20.98
C HIS A 157 49.75 -34.11 -21.20
N PRO A 158 50.18 -34.55 -22.39
CA PRO A 158 50.79 -35.86 -22.50
C PRO A 158 52.00 -35.84 -21.57
N VAL A 159 51.97 -36.70 -20.55
CA VAL A 159 53.16 -37.06 -19.78
C VAL A 159 54.07 -37.81 -20.75
N THR A 160 54.74 -37.09 -21.66
CA THR A 160 55.96 -37.59 -22.29
C THR A 160 57.02 -37.58 -21.21
N ARG A 161 56.97 -38.63 -20.38
CA ARG A 161 58.06 -39.08 -19.54
C ARG A 161 59.17 -39.49 -20.50
N LYS A 162 59.96 -38.51 -20.97
CA LYS A 162 61.27 -38.80 -21.55
C LYS A 162 62.15 -39.29 -20.41
N ASN A 163 62.09 -40.61 -20.21
CA ASN A 163 63.21 -41.37 -19.69
C ASN A 163 64.33 -41.24 -20.73
N GLU A 164 65.14 -40.20 -20.64
CA GLU A 164 66.45 -40.18 -21.28
C GLU A 164 67.46 -39.62 -20.28
N GLY A 165 68.42 -40.47 -19.92
CA GLY A 165 69.77 -40.04 -19.67
C GLY A 165 70.03 -39.40 -18.31
N HIS A 166 70.34 -40.26 -17.34
CA HIS A 166 71.44 -39.96 -16.43
C HIS A 166 72.69 -39.65 -17.27
N GLU A 167 73.24 -38.45 -17.17
CA GLU A 167 74.69 -38.23 -17.32
C GLU A 167 75.20 -37.40 -16.14
N PRO A 168 76.46 -37.63 -15.70
CA PRO A 168 76.92 -37.25 -14.38
C PRO A 168 77.54 -35.85 -14.35
N ARG A 169 77.31 -35.18 -13.21
CA ARG A 169 78.28 -34.43 -12.39
C ARG A 169 79.51 -33.84 -13.09
N ASN A 170 79.52 -32.50 -13.21
CA ASN A 170 80.68 -31.61 -13.04
C ASN A 170 80.14 -30.33 -12.37
N SER A 171 80.25 -30.13 -11.05
CA SER A 171 81.40 -29.54 -10.34
C SER A 171 82.25 -28.57 -11.17
N GLU A 172 82.00 -27.26 -11.03
CA GLU A 172 82.91 -26.24 -10.49
C GLU A 172 82.53 -24.82 -10.98
N GLY A 173 82.54 -23.83 -10.07
CA GLY A 173 82.54 -22.41 -10.44
C GLY A 173 81.69 -21.48 -9.56
N HIS A 174 82.24 -21.06 -8.42
CA HIS A 174 82.28 -19.69 -7.87
C HIS A 174 81.69 -18.55 -8.76
N GLU A 175 81.00 -17.50 -8.30
CA GLU A 175 81.24 -16.59 -7.16
C GLU A 175 80.04 -15.59 -6.97
N PRO A 176 80.04 -14.70 -5.95
CA PRO A 176 78.85 -14.08 -5.33
C PRO A 176 78.57 -12.63 -5.78
N ARG A 177 77.32 -12.16 -5.59
CA ARG A 177 76.95 -10.73 -5.46
C ARG A 177 75.62 -10.65 -4.68
N LYS A 178 75.60 -10.27 -3.40
CA LYS A 178 75.59 -8.90 -2.82
C LYS A 178 74.64 -7.92 -3.53
N ASN A 179 73.51 -7.65 -2.86
CA ASN A 179 72.94 -6.32 -2.52
C ASN A 179 71.52 -6.59 -1.97
N GLU A 180 71.27 -6.52 -0.66
CA GLU A 180 71.11 -5.32 0.18
C GLU A 180 69.93 -4.41 -0.23
N GLY A 181 68.75 -4.74 0.32
CA GLY A 181 67.75 -3.82 0.91
C GLY A 181 66.74 -3.09 0.00
N PRO A 182 65.67 -2.48 0.55
CA PRO A 182 64.98 -2.83 1.81
C PRO A 182 63.43 -2.92 1.67
N SER A 183 62.85 -3.48 2.73
CA SER A 183 61.46 -3.44 3.18
C SER A 183 60.56 -2.32 2.64
N THR A 184 59.34 -2.71 2.28
CA THR A 184 58.13 -2.07 2.81
C THR A 184 57.12 -3.14 3.18
N ASP A 185 57.02 -3.37 4.49
CA ASP A 185 55.95 -4.08 5.16
C ASP A 185 54.60 -3.37 4.92
N VAL A 186 53.61 -4.12 4.45
CA VAL A 186 52.19 -3.75 4.58
C VAL A 186 51.52 -4.88 5.35
N PRO A 187 51.02 -4.64 6.58
CA PRO A 187 50.42 -5.67 7.40
C PRO A 187 49.03 -6.03 6.86
N THR A 188 48.86 -7.29 6.46
CA THR A 188 47.57 -7.96 6.40
C THR A 188 47.05 -8.19 7.82
N PRO A 189 45.81 -7.79 8.16
CA PRO A 189 45.24 -8.12 9.45
C PRO A 189 44.89 -9.61 9.51
N ASP A 190 45.48 -10.27 10.50
CA ASP A 190 45.21 -11.63 10.94
C ASP A 190 43.76 -11.78 11.39
N GLU A 191 43.05 -12.76 10.84
CA GLU A 191 41.76 -13.23 11.36
C GLU A 191 42.02 -14.07 12.60
N THR A 192 41.97 -13.45 13.78
CA THR A 192 41.92 -14.18 15.04
C THR A 192 40.59 -14.93 15.15
N SER A 193 40.72 -16.25 15.12
CA SER A 193 39.74 -17.21 15.59
C SER A 193 39.38 -16.93 17.06
N SER A 194 38.10 -16.69 17.31
CA SER A 194 37.51 -16.86 18.63
C SER A 194 36.46 -17.95 18.55
N ASP A 195 36.85 -19.11 19.07
CA ASP A 195 35.97 -20.18 19.49
C ASP A 195 35.00 -19.64 20.54
N ASP A 196 33.70 -19.68 20.25
CA ASP A 196 32.68 -19.59 21.29
C ASP A 196 31.73 -20.78 21.22
N THR A 197 31.91 -21.61 22.24
CA THR A 197 31.18 -22.84 22.53
C THR A 197 29.90 -22.45 23.27
N ALA A 198 28.73 -22.73 22.69
CA ALA A 198 27.45 -22.64 23.40
C ALA A 198 26.75 -24.02 23.44
N PRO A 199 26.20 -24.44 24.60
CA PRO A 199 25.84 -25.83 24.85
C PRO A 199 24.44 -26.22 24.34
N SER A 200 24.36 -27.49 23.98
CA SER A 200 23.17 -28.30 23.70
C SER A 200 22.25 -28.47 24.92
N ALA A 201 20.95 -28.19 24.77
CA ALA A 201 19.88 -28.73 25.60
C ALA A 201 18.61 -28.93 24.73
N ARG A 202 18.30 -30.17 24.34
CA ARG A 202 17.40 -31.16 24.98
C ARG A 202 15.93 -31.07 24.55
N SER A 203 15.51 -32.15 23.90
CA SER A 203 14.15 -32.53 23.53
C SER A 203 13.23 -32.80 24.73
N ALA A 204 11.93 -32.55 24.55
CA ALA A 204 10.82 -33.27 25.20
C ALA A 204 9.60 -33.22 24.25
N ARG A 205 9.13 -34.34 23.68
CA ARG A 205 8.01 -35.18 24.18
C ARG A 205 6.87 -34.33 24.76
N GLY A 206 5.66 -34.28 24.22
CA GLY A 206 4.83 -35.38 23.73
C GLY A 206 3.92 -35.88 24.86
N VAL A 207 2.70 -35.32 25.02
CA VAL A 207 1.63 -35.89 25.86
C VAL A 207 0.27 -35.63 25.19
N ARG A 208 -0.43 -36.74 24.92
CA ARG A 208 -1.87 -36.83 24.62
C ARG A 208 -2.65 -36.88 25.93
N SER A 209 -3.84 -36.28 25.98
CA SER A 209 -5.04 -36.78 26.69
C SER A 209 -6.21 -35.88 26.26
N THR A 210 -7.20 -36.32 25.47
CA THR A 210 -8.31 -37.27 25.71
C THR A 210 -9.27 -36.87 26.84
N SER A 211 -10.55 -36.71 26.45
CA SER A 211 -11.79 -36.92 27.23
C SER A 211 -12.04 -35.93 28.37
N SER A 212 -13.26 -35.57 28.79
CA SER A 212 -14.63 -36.05 28.55
C SER A 212 -15.57 -35.18 29.40
N SER A 213 -16.86 -35.12 29.02
CA SER A 213 -17.99 -34.81 29.90
C SER A 213 -18.11 -33.35 30.36
N GLY A 214 -19.28 -32.73 30.43
CA GLY A 214 -20.65 -33.18 30.30
C GLY A 214 -21.57 -32.10 30.91
N SER A 215 -22.70 -31.89 30.27
CA SER A 215 -24.00 -31.42 30.76
C SER A 215 -24.11 -30.69 32.12
N GLY A 216 -24.78 -29.54 32.12
CA GLY A 216 -25.36 -28.92 33.32
C GLY A 216 -26.40 -27.86 33.01
N ALA A 217 -27.68 -28.21 33.16
CA ALA A 217 -28.84 -27.34 32.98
C ALA A 217 -29.16 -26.50 34.23
N ARG A 218 -29.87 -25.37 34.03
CA ARG A 218 -31.09 -24.87 34.74
C ARG A 218 -31.09 -23.37 35.08
N GLY A 219 -32.31 -22.80 35.02
CA GLY A 219 -32.76 -21.56 35.70
C GLY A 219 -33.22 -20.50 34.69
N ARG A 220 -34.50 -20.40 34.27
CA ARG A 220 -35.77 -20.16 34.97
C ARG A 220 -35.83 -18.82 35.71
N SER A 221 -36.45 -17.82 35.09
CA SER A 221 -37.24 -16.69 35.67
C SER A 221 -37.63 -15.78 34.49
N GLY A 222 -38.84 -15.31 34.24
CA GLY A 222 -40.03 -15.11 35.06
C GLY A 222 -40.53 -13.67 34.85
N SER A 223 -41.83 -13.51 34.55
CA SER A 223 -42.65 -12.27 34.56
C SER A 223 -42.62 -11.42 33.26
N ALA A 224 -43.71 -11.15 32.51
CA ALA A 224 -45.15 -10.84 32.76
C ALA A 224 -45.45 -9.33 32.92
N ALA A 225 -46.18 -8.76 31.94
CA ALA A 225 -47.28 -7.78 32.05
C ALA A 225 -47.67 -7.33 30.62
N SER A 226 -48.89 -7.65 30.15
CA SER A 226 -50.10 -6.78 30.14
C SER A 226 -50.01 -5.68 29.08
N GLY A 227 -50.93 -5.48 28.13
CA GLY A 227 -52.28 -5.97 27.91
C GLY A 227 -52.98 -4.89 27.07
N LYS A 228 -53.66 -5.24 25.97
CA LYS A 228 -54.78 -4.43 25.46
C LYS A 228 -55.68 -5.25 24.54
N GLU A 229 -56.92 -5.35 24.98
CA GLU A 229 -58.06 -6.04 24.38
C GLU A 229 -58.66 -5.21 23.23
N GLY A 230 -59.29 -5.90 22.27
CA GLY A 230 -60.08 -5.25 21.22
C GLY A 230 -60.66 -6.21 20.17
N SER A 231 -61.69 -6.98 20.58
CA SER A 231 -62.86 -7.47 19.80
C SER A 231 -62.65 -8.15 18.43
N SER A 232 -62.80 -9.49 18.37
CA SER A 232 -63.98 -10.24 17.84
C SER A 232 -64.21 -10.09 16.32
N SER A 233 -64.05 -11.12 15.49
CA SER A 233 -65.02 -12.22 15.37
C SER A 233 -64.41 -13.50 14.77
N GLU A 234 -65.13 -14.58 15.01
CA GLU A 234 -64.78 -15.99 14.89
C GLU A 234 -64.64 -16.50 13.45
N GLU A 235 -63.61 -17.31 13.18
CA GLU A 235 -63.80 -18.67 12.66
C GLU A 235 -62.61 -19.55 13.07
N ALA A 236 -62.96 -20.71 13.62
CA ALA A 236 -62.05 -21.70 14.17
C ALA A 236 -61.21 -22.37 13.08
N GLY A 237 -59.91 -22.04 13.06
CA GLY A 237 -58.89 -22.75 12.30
C GLY A 237 -57.72 -23.10 13.21
N LYS A 238 -57.48 -24.39 13.38
CA LYS A 238 -56.40 -25.02 14.16
C LYS A 238 -55.11 -24.19 14.17
N ALA A 239 -54.49 -24.11 15.35
CA ALA A 239 -53.12 -23.66 15.56
C ALA A 239 -52.15 -24.48 14.68
N GLY A 240 -51.99 -24.04 13.44
CA GLY A 240 -50.90 -24.42 12.57
C GLY A 240 -49.66 -23.70 13.07
N VAL A 241 -48.72 -24.47 13.62
CA VAL A 241 -47.30 -24.10 13.61
C VAL A 241 -47.02 -23.46 12.25
N PRO A 242 -46.44 -22.25 12.15
CA PRO A 242 -46.08 -21.69 10.87
C PRO A 242 -45.16 -22.71 10.21
N GLY A 243 -45.68 -23.37 9.16
CA GLY A 243 -44.95 -24.41 8.46
C GLY A 243 -43.60 -23.83 8.08
N GLN A 244 -42.53 -24.57 8.41
CA GLN A 244 -41.24 -24.36 7.78
C GLN A 244 -41.51 -24.18 6.29
N ARG A 245 -41.32 -22.96 5.77
CA ARG A 245 -41.42 -22.68 4.34
C ARG A 245 -40.59 -23.75 3.65
N GLY A 246 -41.27 -24.61 2.91
CA GLY A 246 -40.64 -25.64 2.11
C GLY A 246 -39.51 -25.01 1.33
N ALA A 247 -38.35 -25.66 1.39
CA ALA A 247 -37.15 -25.28 0.66
C ALA A 247 -37.30 -25.55 -0.86
N ASP A 248 -38.47 -25.25 -1.42
CA ASP A 248 -38.74 -25.23 -2.86
C ASP A 248 -38.19 -23.91 -3.42
N GLY A 249 -36.90 -23.67 -3.20
CA GLY A 249 -36.17 -22.74 -4.05
C GLY A 249 -36.10 -23.36 -5.45
N PRO A 250 -36.24 -22.57 -6.53
CA PRO A 250 -36.06 -23.08 -7.88
C PRO A 250 -34.71 -23.79 -7.95
N ASP A 251 -34.72 -25.03 -8.41
CA ASP A 251 -33.52 -25.86 -8.53
C ASP A 251 -32.54 -25.15 -9.47
N VAL A 252 -31.49 -24.54 -8.91
CA VAL A 252 -30.50 -23.78 -9.67
C VAL A 252 -29.72 -24.78 -10.51
N SER A 253 -29.76 -24.61 -11.83
CA SER A 253 -29.07 -25.52 -12.75
C SER A 253 -27.58 -25.63 -12.42
N ARG A 254 -26.97 -26.78 -12.72
CA ARG A 254 -25.53 -27.01 -12.50
C ARG A 254 -24.67 -25.94 -13.20
N GLU A 255 -25.12 -25.48 -14.36
CA GLU A 255 -24.48 -24.41 -15.13
C GLU A 255 -24.57 -23.06 -14.40
N ALA A 256 -25.74 -22.69 -13.87
CA ALA A 256 -25.91 -21.49 -13.07
C ALA A 256 -25.03 -21.51 -11.81
N LEU A 257 -24.87 -22.67 -11.15
CA LEU A 257 -23.95 -22.82 -10.02
C LEU A 257 -22.48 -22.65 -10.43
N ALA A 258 -22.09 -23.13 -11.61
CA ALA A 258 -20.74 -22.93 -12.13
C ALA A 258 -20.46 -21.44 -12.41
N ALA A 259 -21.45 -20.73 -12.95
CA ALA A 259 -21.37 -19.28 -13.20
C ALA A 259 -21.25 -18.48 -11.89
N VAL A 260 -22.03 -18.82 -10.85
CA VAL A 260 -21.90 -18.20 -9.53
C VAL A 260 -20.50 -18.42 -8.95
N ARG A 261 -19.96 -19.64 -9.03
CA ARG A 261 -18.59 -19.93 -8.55
C ARG A 261 -17.52 -19.14 -9.30
N ALA A 262 -17.72 -18.93 -10.61
CA ALA A 262 -16.81 -18.10 -11.39
C ALA A 262 -16.80 -16.65 -10.88
N VAL A 263 -17.95 -16.09 -10.48
CA VAL A 263 -18.05 -14.76 -9.87
C VAL A 263 -17.49 -14.73 -8.45
N GLU A 264 -17.72 -15.77 -7.64
CA GLU A 264 -17.14 -15.89 -6.28
C GLU A 264 -15.61 -15.86 -6.33
N ALA A 265 -14.99 -16.49 -7.34
CA ALA A 265 -13.55 -16.46 -7.55
C ALA A 265 -13.01 -15.06 -7.91
N LEU A 266 -13.88 -14.13 -8.31
CA LEU A 266 -13.51 -12.72 -8.54
C LEU A 266 -13.50 -11.90 -7.25
N LEU A 267 -14.02 -12.41 -6.14
CA LEU A 267 -14.02 -11.65 -4.90
C LEU A 267 -12.61 -11.66 -4.26
N PRO A 268 -12.24 -10.60 -3.52
CA PRO A 268 -11.02 -10.61 -2.72
C PRO A 268 -11.02 -11.79 -1.73
N PRO A 269 -9.94 -12.60 -1.66
CA PRO A 269 -9.88 -13.79 -0.81
C PRO A 269 -10.17 -13.49 0.66
N VAL A 270 -9.71 -12.33 1.14
CA VAL A 270 -9.97 -11.83 2.50
C VAL A 270 -11.46 -11.65 2.79
N LEU A 271 -12.25 -11.22 1.80
CA LEU A 271 -13.70 -11.07 1.91
C LEU A 271 -14.38 -12.44 1.84
N VAL A 272 -13.94 -13.31 0.93
CA VAL A 272 -14.48 -14.68 0.80
C VAL A 272 -14.31 -15.47 2.10
N ALA A 273 -13.18 -15.32 2.79
CA ALA A 273 -12.94 -15.95 4.09
C ALA A 273 -13.93 -15.52 5.19
N LYS A 274 -14.61 -14.37 5.02
CA LYS A 274 -15.64 -13.87 5.95
C LYS A 274 -17.05 -14.29 5.55
N LEU A 275 -17.24 -14.86 4.36
CA LEU A 275 -18.53 -15.38 3.93
C LEU A 275 -18.85 -16.70 4.64
N PRO A 276 -20.13 -16.99 4.95
CA PRO A 276 -20.53 -18.27 5.50
C PRO A 276 -20.10 -19.41 4.56
N TYR A 277 -19.28 -20.34 5.07
CA TYR A 277 -18.76 -21.46 4.29
C TYR A 277 -17.93 -21.07 3.07
N GLY A 278 -17.42 -19.82 3.02
CA GLY A 278 -16.59 -19.33 1.90
C GLY A 278 -17.34 -19.17 0.57
N GLN A 279 -18.67 -19.08 0.58
CA GLN A 279 -19.50 -18.96 -0.63
C GLN A 279 -20.75 -18.11 -0.37
N PHE A 280 -21.44 -17.69 -1.43
CA PHE A 280 -22.71 -17.00 -1.29
C PHE A 280 -23.80 -17.94 -0.75
N PRO A 281 -24.59 -17.50 0.25
CA PRO A 281 -25.78 -18.22 0.67
C PRO A 281 -26.76 -18.40 -0.50
N ASN A 282 -27.51 -19.51 -0.49
CA ASN A 282 -28.47 -19.85 -1.55
C ASN A 282 -29.46 -18.71 -1.85
N ARG A 283 -29.88 -17.96 -0.81
CA ARG A 283 -30.78 -16.81 -0.94
C ARG A 283 -30.23 -15.68 -1.81
N ASN A 284 -28.91 -15.55 -1.90
CA ASN A 284 -28.24 -14.44 -2.60
C ASN A 284 -27.75 -14.82 -4.00
N ARG A 285 -27.71 -16.11 -4.34
CA ARG A 285 -27.30 -16.60 -5.67
C ARG A 285 -28.13 -16.02 -6.83
N PRO A 286 -29.47 -15.85 -6.71
CA PRO A 286 -30.26 -15.24 -7.78
C PRO A 286 -29.82 -13.81 -8.12
N ALA A 287 -29.35 -13.02 -7.14
CA ALA A 287 -28.86 -11.68 -7.38
C ALA A 287 -27.54 -11.67 -8.17
N VAL A 288 -26.67 -12.65 -7.92
CA VAL A 288 -25.44 -12.85 -8.70
C VAL A 288 -25.76 -13.28 -10.13
N LEU A 289 -26.74 -14.17 -10.31
CA LEU A 289 -27.20 -14.59 -11.65
C LEU A 289 -27.82 -13.43 -12.43
N ALA A 290 -28.67 -12.62 -11.79
CA ALA A 290 -29.23 -11.42 -12.41
C ALA A 290 -28.16 -10.41 -12.84
N ALA A 291 -27.06 -10.30 -12.09
CA ALA A 291 -25.94 -9.46 -12.50
C ALA A 291 -25.28 -9.97 -13.79
N LEU A 292 -25.17 -11.30 -13.95
CA LEU A 292 -24.62 -11.95 -15.15
C LEU A 292 -25.52 -11.85 -16.39
N GLU A 293 -26.82 -11.57 -16.22
CA GLU A 293 -27.72 -11.31 -17.37
C GLU A 293 -27.33 -10.03 -18.13
N SER A 294 -26.79 -9.04 -17.43
CA SER A 294 -26.39 -7.75 -18.01
C SER A 294 -24.89 -7.62 -18.29
N ARG A 295 -24.07 -8.51 -17.73
CA ARG A 295 -22.61 -8.35 -17.70
C ARG A 295 -21.87 -9.66 -17.82
N THR A 296 -20.74 -9.59 -18.50
CA THR A 296 -19.76 -10.69 -18.56
C THR A 296 -18.99 -10.82 -17.24
N VAL A 297 -18.41 -12.00 -17.02
CA VAL A 297 -17.57 -12.29 -15.84
C VAL A 297 -16.39 -11.32 -15.75
N ASP A 298 -15.77 -10.95 -16.89
CA ASP A 298 -14.64 -10.02 -16.90
C ASP A 298 -15.05 -8.57 -16.59
N GLN A 299 -16.22 -8.12 -17.05
CA GLN A 299 -16.78 -6.83 -16.64
C GLN A 299 -17.07 -6.79 -15.14
N LEU A 300 -17.59 -7.89 -14.56
CA LEU A 300 -17.76 -8.00 -13.11
C LEU A 300 -16.42 -7.99 -12.36
N ARG A 301 -15.36 -8.59 -12.92
CA ARG A 301 -14.02 -8.57 -12.33
C ARG A 301 -13.50 -7.13 -12.19
N GLU A 302 -13.59 -6.34 -13.25
CA GLU A 302 -13.16 -4.95 -13.25
C GLU A 302 -13.97 -4.12 -12.25
N ARG A 303 -15.29 -4.31 -12.21
CA ARG A 303 -16.17 -3.69 -11.22
C ARG A 303 -15.74 -4.01 -9.79
N VAL A 304 -15.62 -5.30 -9.45
CA VAL A 304 -15.26 -5.75 -8.10
C VAL A 304 -13.94 -5.10 -7.68
N ALA A 305 -12.94 -5.10 -8.56
CA ALA A 305 -11.65 -4.49 -8.27
C ALA A 305 -11.73 -2.97 -8.02
N ARG A 306 -12.54 -2.24 -8.82
CA ARG A 306 -12.74 -0.79 -8.64
C ARG A 306 -13.50 -0.48 -7.35
N ARG A 307 -14.66 -1.12 -7.14
CA ARG A 307 -15.52 -0.85 -5.98
C ARG A 307 -14.87 -1.22 -4.67
N TRP A 308 -14.09 -2.30 -4.64
CA TRP A 308 -13.34 -2.69 -3.44
C TRP A 308 -12.45 -1.57 -2.91
N ILE A 309 -11.76 -0.85 -3.80
CA ILE A 309 -10.95 0.32 -3.44
C ILE A 309 -11.85 1.53 -3.17
N ALA A 310 -12.74 1.86 -4.10
CA ALA A 310 -13.51 3.10 -4.06
C ALA A 310 -14.41 3.20 -2.81
N TYR A 311 -14.92 2.06 -2.36
CA TYR A 311 -15.77 1.96 -1.16
C TYR A 311 -14.98 1.65 0.10
N ALA A 312 -13.64 1.61 0.03
CA ALA A 312 -12.75 1.36 1.17
C ALA A 312 -13.10 0.08 1.96
N TYR A 313 -13.57 -0.97 1.28
CA TYR A 313 -13.91 -2.22 1.95
C TYR A 313 -12.71 -2.95 2.53
N GLU A 314 -11.52 -2.80 1.92
CA GLU A 314 -10.29 -3.41 2.42
C GLU A 314 -9.90 -2.93 3.82
N PRO A 315 -9.67 -1.62 4.06
CA PRO A 315 -9.34 -1.14 5.39
C PRO A 315 -10.47 -1.43 6.38
N ALA A 316 -11.73 -1.24 6.01
CA ALA A 316 -12.86 -1.53 6.90
C ALA A 316 -12.95 -3.01 7.29
N LEU A 317 -12.54 -3.92 6.41
CA LEU A 317 -12.45 -5.34 6.75
C LEU A 317 -11.33 -5.62 7.75
N HIS A 318 -10.16 -5.00 7.55
CA HIS A 318 -9.01 -5.14 8.46
C HIS A 318 -9.26 -4.52 9.84
N ASP A 319 -9.92 -3.37 9.87
CA ASP A 319 -10.26 -2.64 11.09
C ASP A 319 -11.46 -3.26 11.84
N GLY A 320 -12.10 -4.28 11.25
CA GLY A 320 -13.27 -4.95 11.83
C GLY A 320 -14.56 -4.13 11.77
N GLU A 321 -14.55 -3.03 11.01
CA GLU A 321 -15.71 -2.15 10.82
C GLU A 321 -16.75 -2.77 9.88
N LEU A 322 -16.36 -3.70 9.01
CA LEU A 322 -17.26 -4.33 8.05
C LEU A 322 -18.27 -5.29 8.72
N ARG A 323 -19.42 -4.75 9.13
CA ARG A 323 -20.48 -5.50 9.85
C ARG A 323 -21.13 -6.60 9.02
N ASN A 324 -21.28 -6.40 7.71
CA ASN A 324 -22.00 -7.31 6.82
C ASN A 324 -21.15 -7.69 5.59
N PRO A 325 -20.33 -8.75 5.66
CA PRO A 325 -19.47 -9.16 4.55
C PRO A 325 -20.28 -9.65 3.34
N ILE A 326 -21.46 -10.22 3.55
CA ILE A 326 -22.34 -10.71 2.47
C ILE A 326 -22.92 -9.51 1.72
N GLY A 327 -23.38 -8.48 2.43
CA GLY A 327 -23.85 -7.23 1.84
C GLY A 327 -22.75 -6.56 1.02
N ALA A 328 -21.54 -6.46 1.58
CA ALA A 328 -20.39 -5.90 0.87
C ALA A 328 -20.06 -6.68 -0.42
N ALA A 329 -20.03 -8.01 -0.36
CA ALA A 329 -19.78 -8.85 -1.52
C ALA A 329 -20.86 -8.67 -2.62
N LEU A 330 -22.13 -8.48 -2.24
CA LEU A 330 -23.20 -8.22 -3.19
C LEU A 330 -23.11 -6.82 -3.80
N GLU A 331 -22.79 -5.80 -3.00
CA GLU A 331 -22.57 -4.43 -3.49
C GLU A 331 -21.40 -4.33 -4.48
N LEU A 332 -20.42 -5.24 -4.42
CA LEU A 332 -19.35 -5.34 -5.41
C LEU A 332 -19.83 -5.89 -6.76
N ILE A 333 -20.92 -6.66 -6.78
CA ILE A 333 -21.38 -7.42 -7.97
C ILE A 333 -22.59 -6.75 -8.61
N ILE A 334 -23.61 -6.44 -7.82
CA ILE A 334 -24.93 -5.99 -8.27
C ILE A 334 -24.81 -4.60 -8.92
N PRO A 335 -25.60 -4.29 -9.98
CA PRO A 335 -25.70 -2.93 -10.52
C PRO A 335 -25.92 -1.88 -9.42
N ASN A 336 -25.43 -0.64 -9.65
CA ASN A 336 -25.74 0.46 -8.73
C ASN A 336 -27.27 0.64 -8.67
N ARG A 337 -27.85 0.43 -7.48
CA ARG A 337 -29.29 0.51 -7.20
C ARG A 337 -29.93 1.85 -7.53
N PHE A 338 -29.14 2.91 -7.62
CA PHE A 338 -29.64 4.25 -7.94
C PHE A 338 -29.74 4.47 -9.45
N CYS A 339 -28.90 3.83 -10.26
CA CYS A 339 -28.88 4.05 -11.70
C CYS A 339 -29.87 3.12 -12.43
N PRO A 340 -30.84 3.68 -13.19
CA PRO A 340 -31.77 2.85 -13.98
C PRO A 340 -31.11 2.22 -15.21
N ASP A 341 -29.94 2.72 -15.63
CA ASP A 341 -29.22 2.22 -16.81
C ASP A 341 -28.37 1.00 -16.45
N LEU A 342 -28.72 -0.15 -17.02
CA LEU A 342 -28.01 -1.42 -16.79
C LEU A 342 -26.60 -1.42 -17.41
N SER A 343 -26.37 -0.60 -18.44
CA SER A 343 -25.05 -0.42 -19.05
C SER A 343 -24.16 0.55 -18.28
N CYS A 344 -24.68 1.22 -17.24
CA CYS A 344 -23.90 2.07 -16.36
C CYS A 344 -23.14 1.24 -15.31
N ASP A 345 -21.88 1.61 -15.08
CA ASP A 345 -21.04 1.14 -14.00
C ASP A 345 -20.41 2.30 -13.22
N ASP A 346 -21.04 2.65 -12.10
CA ASP A 346 -20.62 3.70 -11.15
C ASP A 346 -20.50 5.09 -11.78
N GLY A 347 -21.41 5.41 -12.70
CA GLY A 347 -21.43 6.70 -13.39
C GLY A 347 -20.68 6.69 -14.71
N THR A 348 -20.19 5.56 -15.19
CA THR A 348 -19.56 5.41 -16.50
C THR A 348 -20.27 4.33 -17.31
N LEU A 349 -20.61 4.61 -18.58
CA LEU A 349 -21.19 3.60 -19.47
C LEU A 349 -20.13 2.57 -19.86
N ILE A 350 -20.46 1.28 -19.78
CA ILE A 350 -19.49 0.19 -19.98
C ILE A 350 -18.94 0.17 -21.41
N ASP A 351 -19.81 0.39 -22.41
CA ASP A 351 -19.45 0.26 -23.82
C ASP A 351 -18.69 1.47 -24.36
N THR A 352 -19.14 2.69 -24.03
CA THR A 352 -18.55 3.93 -24.55
C THR A 352 -17.47 4.51 -23.64
N ARG A 353 -17.45 4.11 -22.36
CA ARG A 353 -16.64 4.72 -21.28
C ARG A 353 -16.93 6.20 -21.04
N GLU A 354 -18.05 6.71 -21.54
CA GLU A 354 -18.52 8.06 -21.28
C GLU A 354 -19.21 8.17 -19.93
N GLU A 355 -19.36 9.39 -19.42
CA GLU A 355 -20.14 9.63 -18.20
C GLU A 355 -21.61 9.29 -18.43
N CYS A 356 -22.18 8.51 -17.52
CA CYS A 356 -23.59 8.17 -17.54
C CYS A 356 -24.40 9.42 -17.19
N ARG A 357 -25.10 9.96 -18.18
CA ARG A 357 -25.98 11.14 -18.05
C ARG A 357 -26.93 11.05 -16.85
N ALA A 358 -27.58 9.91 -16.63
CA ALA A 358 -28.50 9.71 -15.50
C ALA A 358 -27.80 9.82 -14.15
N CYS A 359 -26.53 9.40 -14.04
CA CYS A 359 -25.75 9.57 -12.82
C CYS A 359 -25.30 11.01 -12.64
N THR A 360 -24.87 11.68 -13.71
CA THR A 360 -24.46 13.10 -13.66
C THR A 360 -25.63 14.00 -13.26
N GLU A 361 -26.81 13.83 -13.86
CA GLU A 361 -28.03 14.56 -13.50
C GLU A 361 -28.44 14.30 -12.04
N ARG A 362 -28.32 13.05 -11.57
CA ARG A 362 -28.60 12.71 -10.17
C ARG A 362 -27.61 13.36 -9.21
N LYS A 363 -26.30 13.30 -9.48
CA LYS A 363 -25.28 13.94 -8.65
C LYS A 363 -25.47 15.46 -8.59
N ALA A 364 -25.80 16.08 -9.71
CA ALA A 364 -26.13 17.50 -9.77
C ALA A 364 -27.36 17.82 -8.90
N ARG A 365 -28.41 16.99 -8.96
CA ARG A 365 -29.59 17.13 -8.10
C ARG A 365 -29.27 16.99 -6.61
N LEU A 366 -28.50 15.97 -6.21
CA LEU A 366 -28.08 15.77 -4.82
C LEU A 366 -27.27 16.97 -4.30
N THR A 367 -26.35 17.48 -5.13
CA THR A 367 -25.55 18.67 -4.81
C THR A 367 -26.44 19.90 -4.65
N ALA A 368 -27.38 20.12 -5.57
CA ALA A 368 -28.33 21.24 -5.50
C ALA A 368 -29.28 21.14 -4.30
N ASP A 369 -29.76 19.95 -3.96
CA ASP A 369 -30.60 19.71 -2.78
C ASP A 369 -29.83 20.00 -1.48
N HIS A 370 -28.57 19.57 -1.39
CA HIS A 370 -27.71 19.88 -0.25
C HIS A 370 -27.44 21.38 -0.12
N LEU A 371 -27.10 22.06 -1.23
CA LEU A 371 -26.90 23.52 -1.23
C LEU A 371 -28.18 24.29 -0.85
N ALA A 372 -29.35 23.72 -1.15
CA ALA A 372 -30.64 24.25 -0.73
C ALA A 372 -31.03 23.89 0.72
N GLY A 373 -30.13 23.24 1.48
CA GLY A 373 -30.39 22.79 2.85
C GLY A 373 -31.44 21.67 2.96
N ARG A 374 -31.75 20.98 1.86
CA ARG A 374 -32.66 19.84 1.85
C ARG A 374 -31.89 18.58 2.23
N ALA A 375 -31.96 18.20 3.50
CA ALA A 375 -31.42 16.93 3.96
C ALA A 375 -32.22 15.77 3.34
N PRO A 376 -31.56 14.70 2.88
CA PRO A 376 -32.26 13.51 2.42
C PRO A 376 -32.99 12.85 3.58
N ALA A 377 -34.17 12.32 3.29
CA ALA A 377 -34.89 11.52 4.25
C ALA A 377 -34.09 10.25 4.58
N ARG A 378 -33.90 9.95 5.87
CA ARG A 378 -33.36 8.65 6.28
C ARG A 378 -34.27 7.54 5.74
N PRO A 379 -33.69 6.45 5.20
CA PRO A 379 -34.49 5.28 4.84
C PRO A 379 -35.23 4.79 6.09
N LYS A 380 -36.54 4.54 5.97
CA LYS A 380 -37.41 4.12 7.08
C LYS A 380 -37.30 2.62 7.43
N GLY A 381 -36.24 1.94 6.98
CA GLY A 381 -36.08 0.49 7.14
C GLY A 381 -34.72 0.10 7.72
N GLU A 382 -34.72 -0.89 8.62
CA GLU A 382 -33.53 -1.42 9.31
C GLU A 382 -32.62 -2.26 8.40
N THR A 383 -33.11 -2.69 7.23
CA THR A 383 -32.40 -3.62 6.34
C THR A 383 -31.64 -2.95 5.19
N ASP A 384 -31.84 -1.66 4.96
CA ASP A 384 -31.13 -0.96 3.90
C ASP A 384 -29.80 -0.44 4.42
N THR A 385 -28.70 -0.95 3.86
CA THR A 385 -27.37 -0.38 4.08
C THR A 385 -27.44 1.12 3.81
N ALA A 386 -27.24 1.92 4.85
CA ALA A 386 -27.21 3.37 4.73
C ALA A 386 -26.14 3.76 3.71
N VAL A 387 -26.46 4.70 2.84
CA VAL A 387 -25.53 5.25 1.85
C VAL A 387 -25.31 6.73 2.10
N CYS A 388 -24.17 7.20 1.62
CA CYS A 388 -23.87 8.61 1.55
C CYS A 388 -24.94 9.35 0.73
N ALA A 389 -25.56 10.33 1.36
CA ALA A 389 -26.44 11.34 0.82
C ALA A 389 -25.77 12.29 -0.20
N GLY A 390 -24.44 12.35 -0.16
CA GLY A 390 -23.64 13.19 -1.05
C GLY A 390 -23.47 12.59 -2.45
N PRO A 391 -22.73 13.28 -3.33
CA PRO A 391 -22.56 12.88 -4.74
C PRO A 391 -21.85 11.53 -4.94
N CYS A 392 -21.24 10.94 -3.91
CA CYS A 392 -20.57 9.66 -4.03
C CYS A 392 -21.47 8.42 -3.85
N GLU A 393 -22.63 8.55 -3.18
CA GLU A 393 -23.59 7.45 -2.93
C GLU A 393 -23.00 6.18 -2.29
N ARG A 394 -21.79 6.26 -1.72
CA ARG A 394 -21.07 5.11 -1.18
C ARG A 394 -21.79 4.52 0.04
N PRO A 395 -21.87 3.19 0.18
CA PRO A 395 -22.42 2.56 1.37
C PRO A 395 -21.55 2.90 2.60
N PHE A 396 -22.20 3.15 3.74
CA PHE A 396 -21.52 3.29 5.02
C PHE A 396 -21.10 1.91 5.53
N LEU A 397 -19.84 1.80 5.95
CA LEU A 397 -19.24 0.56 6.41
C LEU A 397 -19.58 0.27 7.89
N GLY A 398 -19.85 1.32 8.66
CA GLY A 398 -20.23 1.28 10.08
C GLY A 398 -21.47 2.13 10.38
N ASP A 399 -21.46 2.83 11.52
CA ASP A 399 -22.56 3.72 11.90
C ASP A 399 -22.62 4.91 10.94
N ALA A 400 -23.77 5.10 10.31
CA ALA A 400 -23.99 6.21 9.40
C ALA A 400 -24.03 7.53 10.21
N PRO A 401 -23.35 8.59 9.74
CA PRO A 401 -23.42 9.90 10.38
C PRO A 401 -24.84 10.45 10.32
N GLU A 402 -25.17 11.39 11.20
CA GLU A 402 -26.58 11.81 11.35
C GLU A 402 -27.16 12.47 10.10
N ASP A 403 -26.33 13.21 9.37
CA ASP A 403 -26.63 13.89 8.10
C ASP A 403 -26.57 12.94 6.89
N LEU A 404 -26.16 11.68 7.11
CA LEU A 404 -25.88 10.70 6.07
C LEU A 404 -24.82 11.17 5.05
N VAL A 405 -23.97 12.15 5.34
CA VAL A 405 -22.94 12.61 4.40
C VAL A 405 -21.57 12.09 4.84
N CYS A 406 -20.88 11.36 3.96
CA CYS A 406 -19.53 10.90 4.26
C CYS A 406 -18.55 12.08 4.31
N ARG A 407 -17.45 11.92 5.05
CA ARG A 407 -16.45 12.99 5.25
C ARG A 407 -15.96 13.62 3.95
N ASP A 408 -15.63 12.81 2.94
CA ASP A 408 -15.14 13.31 1.65
C ASP A 408 -16.20 14.18 0.95
N CYS A 409 -17.45 13.72 0.90
CA CYS A 409 -18.53 14.49 0.32
C CYS A 409 -18.82 15.75 1.13
N ARG A 410 -18.66 15.73 2.46
CA ARG A 410 -18.81 16.93 3.28
C ARG A 410 -17.79 17.99 2.88
N VAL A 411 -16.52 17.60 2.72
CA VAL A 411 -15.45 18.52 2.25
C VAL A 411 -15.77 19.07 0.85
N GLU A 412 -16.24 18.23 -0.08
CA GLU A 412 -16.62 18.67 -1.43
C GLU A 412 -17.81 19.64 -1.41
N LEU A 413 -18.84 19.33 -0.61
CA LEU A 413 -20.04 20.14 -0.48
C LEU A 413 -19.76 21.47 0.24
N ASP A 414 -18.93 21.46 1.29
CA ASP A 414 -18.48 22.67 1.98
C ASP A 414 -17.68 23.58 1.04
N ARG A 415 -16.81 22.99 0.21
CA ARG A 415 -16.08 23.74 -0.83
C ARG A 415 -17.03 24.32 -1.87
N ALA A 416 -18.03 23.55 -2.32
CA ALA A 416 -19.05 24.04 -3.26
C ALA A 416 -19.88 25.18 -2.64
N LEU A 417 -20.22 25.08 -1.35
CA LEU A 417 -20.93 26.10 -0.61
C LEU A 417 -20.08 27.36 -0.44
N GLN A 418 -18.79 27.23 -0.11
CA GLN A 418 -17.86 28.36 -0.06
C GLN A 418 -17.73 29.07 -1.40
N LEU A 419 -17.70 28.34 -2.52
CA LEU A 419 -17.71 28.95 -3.85
C LEU A 419 -19.05 29.62 -4.18
N HIS A 420 -20.16 29.04 -3.74
CA HIS A 420 -21.49 29.61 -3.94
C HIS A 420 -21.70 30.90 -3.14
N LEU A 421 -21.19 30.97 -1.91
CA LEU A 421 -21.28 32.14 -1.04
C LEU A 421 -20.18 33.18 -1.32
N GLY A 422 -19.01 32.74 -1.77
CA GLY A 422 -17.82 33.55 -2.01
C GLY A 422 -17.70 34.06 -3.44
N ALA A 423 -18.61 33.70 -4.35
CA ALA A 423 -18.80 34.47 -5.57
C ALA A 423 -19.37 35.84 -5.15
N PRO A 424 -18.61 36.94 -5.26
CA PRO A 424 -19.15 38.25 -4.93
C PRO A 424 -20.38 38.45 -5.82
N ALA A 425 -21.55 38.53 -5.18
CA ALA A 425 -22.71 39.10 -5.82
C ALA A 425 -22.25 40.45 -6.36
N ASP A 426 -22.32 40.58 -7.69
CA ASP A 426 -22.06 41.78 -8.47
C ASP A 426 -22.37 43.03 -7.64
N GLN A 427 -21.32 43.56 -6.98
CA GLN A 427 -21.36 44.80 -6.21
C GLN A 427 -21.24 45.89 -7.27
N THR A 428 -22.33 46.09 -7.98
CA THR A 428 -22.54 47.34 -8.71
C THR A 428 -22.66 48.45 -7.68
N ASP A 429 -21.62 49.28 -7.68
CA ASP A 429 -21.58 50.69 -7.37
C ASP A 429 -21.72 51.19 -5.91
N ASP A 430 -20.69 51.96 -5.55
CA ASP A 430 -20.63 53.06 -4.58
C ASP A 430 -20.69 52.80 -3.07
N VAL A 431 -19.52 52.66 -2.40
CA VAL A 431 -19.16 53.39 -1.15
C VAL A 431 -17.62 53.45 -0.96
N PRO A 432 -17.02 54.58 -0.52
CA PRO A 432 -15.58 54.81 -0.56
C PRO A 432 -14.77 54.24 0.62
N ALA A 433 -13.46 54.17 0.38
CA ALA A 433 -12.39 53.73 1.26
C ALA A 433 -12.46 54.30 2.68
N LEU A 434 -12.45 53.42 3.69
CA LEU A 434 -11.92 53.71 5.02
C LEU A 434 -11.19 52.50 5.60
N ASP A 435 -9.99 52.80 6.09
CA ASP A 435 -9.09 51.96 6.88
C ASP A 435 -9.74 51.39 8.14
N ALA A 436 -9.62 50.08 8.34
CA ALA A 436 -9.57 49.45 9.66
C ALA A 436 -9.11 47.99 9.54
N ALA A 437 -7.81 47.75 9.73
CA ALA A 437 -7.30 46.43 10.07
C ALA A 437 -7.58 46.17 11.55
N ALA A 438 -8.40 45.15 11.84
CA ALA A 438 -8.55 44.61 13.18
C ALA A 438 -8.48 43.08 13.15
N ASP A 439 -7.47 42.58 13.87
CA ASP A 439 -7.29 41.25 14.40
C ASP A 439 -8.58 40.46 14.66
N VAL A 440 -8.71 39.30 14.02
CA VAL A 440 -9.52 38.18 14.51
C VAL A 440 -8.73 36.89 14.29
N SER A 441 -7.95 36.52 15.31
CA SER A 441 -7.41 35.18 15.49
C SER A 441 -8.54 34.31 16.06
N ALA A 442 -9.13 33.44 15.23
CA ALA A 442 -10.14 32.48 15.67
C ALA A 442 -9.48 31.10 15.81
N ASP A 443 -9.44 30.63 17.06
CA ASP A 443 -9.06 29.29 17.45
C ASP A 443 -9.89 28.24 16.70
N THR A 444 -9.22 27.35 15.99
CA THR A 444 -9.80 26.09 15.48
C THR A 444 -8.78 24.98 15.75
N GLU A 445 -8.57 24.68 17.02
CA GLU A 445 -7.89 23.47 17.47
C GLU A 445 -8.92 22.35 17.68
N ASP A 446 -8.47 21.11 17.53
CA ASP A 446 -9.23 19.84 17.56
C ASP A 446 -10.03 19.44 16.31
N ALA A 447 -9.30 19.13 15.23
CA ALA A 447 -9.77 18.17 14.22
C ALA A 447 -8.95 16.86 14.33
N PRO A 448 -9.58 15.69 14.56
CA PRO A 448 -8.85 14.42 14.71
C PRO A 448 -8.19 14.00 13.39
N ALA A 449 -6.97 13.48 13.54
CA ALA A 449 -6.08 13.01 12.49
C ALA A 449 -6.82 12.23 11.40
N GLY A 450 -6.67 12.70 10.15
CA GLY A 450 -7.29 12.08 8.99
C GLY A 450 -6.81 10.64 8.81
N GLN A 451 -7.75 9.70 8.83
CA GLN A 451 -7.55 8.32 8.41
C GLN A 451 -7.28 8.32 6.90
N ARG A 452 -6.04 8.63 6.52
CA ARG A 452 -5.56 8.36 5.17
C ARG A 452 -5.46 6.86 5.08
N TYR A 453 -6.34 6.26 4.27
CA TYR A 453 -6.28 4.83 3.97
C TYR A 453 -4.85 4.47 3.61
N GLY A 454 -4.27 3.52 4.36
CA GLY A 454 -2.92 3.04 4.12
C GLY A 454 -2.77 2.48 2.70
N PRO A 455 -1.53 2.24 2.24
CA PRO A 455 -1.32 1.51 1.01
C PRO A 455 -2.08 0.17 1.07
N PRO A 456 -2.67 -0.30 -0.06
CA PRO A 456 -3.40 -1.56 -0.07
C PRO A 456 -2.50 -2.72 0.38
N SER A 457 -3.10 -3.74 0.99
CA SER A 457 -2.37 -4.92 1.49
C SER A 457 -1.61 -5.62 0.35
N ALA A 458 -0.50 -6.27 0.70
CA ALA A 458 0.27 -7.05 -0.27
C ALA A 458 -0.58 -8.16 -0.93
N GLU A 459 -1.49 -8.76 -0.15
CA GLU A 459 -2.45 -9.75 -0.65
C GLU A 459 -3.38 -9.14 -1.70
N TYR A 460 -3.91 -7.93 -1.46
CA TYR A 460 -4.69 -7.22 -2.46
C TYR A 460 -3.88 -6.85 -3.69
N VAL A 461 -2.65 -6.36 -3.54
CA VAL A 461 -1.79 -6.02 -4.69
C VAL A 461 -1.54 -7.24 -5.55
N SER A 462 -1.23 -8.39 -4.93
CA SER A 462 -1.07 -9.67 -5.63
C SER A 462 -2.37 -10.13 -6.29
N TRP A 463 -3.49 -10.09 -5.57
CA TRP A 463 -4.80 -10.43 -6.11
C TRP A 463 -5.16 -9.56 -7.30
N ARG A 464 -4.94 -8.23 -7.22
CA ARG A 464 -5.19 -7.29 -8.30
C ARG A 464 -4.30 -7.54 -9.51
N GLN A 465 -3.03 -7.90 -9.31
CA GLN A 465 -2.11 -8.25 -10.40
C GLN A 465 -2.57 -9.54 -11.11
N GLN A 466 -2.97 -10.56 -10.35
CA GLN A 466 -3.48 -11.83 -10.88
C GLN A 466 -4.82 -11.65 -11.61
N ASN A 467 -5.64 -10.70 -11.17
CA ASN A 467 -6.95 -10.42 -11.73
C ASN A 467 -6.96 -9.24 -12.72
N ARG A 468 -5.79 -8.69 -13.06
CA ARG A 468 -5.72 -7.68 -14.11
C ARG A 468 -5.86 -8.39 -15.45
N ALA A 469 -6.95 -8.13 -16.18
CA ALA A 469 -7.06 -8.59 -17.55
C ALA A 469 -5.81 -8.15 -18.33
N PRO A 470 -5.20 -9.03 -19.17
CA PRO A 470 -4.14 -8.60 -20.05
C PRO A 470 -4.69 -7.44 -20.88
N ARG A 471 -4.00 -6.30 -20.88
CA ARG A 471 -4.38 -5.17 -21.74
C ARG A 471 -4.48 -5.72 -23.15
N SER A 472 -5.68 -5.78 -23.71
CA SER A 472 -5.84 -6.04 -25.13
C SER A 472 -5.12 -4.90 -25.84
N THR A 473 -3.96 -5.21 -26.42
CA THR A 473 -3.28 -4.30 -27.33
C THR A 473 -4.29 -4.01 -28.43
N PRO A 474 -4.68 -2.75 -28.67
CA PRO A 474 -5.58 -2.45 -29.77
C PRO A 474 -4.93 -3.01 -31.05
N ALA A 475 -5.71 -3.79 -31.80
CA ALA A 475 -5.26 -4.27 -33.10
C ALA A 475 -4.83 -3.05 -33.92
N PRO A 476 -3.67 -3.09 -34.60
CA PRO A 476 -3.27 -1.99 -35.48
C PRO A 476 -4.35 -1.84 -36.56
N PHE A 477 -4.90 -0.64 -36.66
CA PHE A 477 -5.82 -0.23 -37.72
C PHE A 477 -5.09 -0.05 -39.05
#